data_AF-A0A7W9X170-F1
#
_entry.id   AF-A0A7W9X170-F1
#
_cell.length_a   1.000
_cell.length_b   1.000
_cell.length_c   1.000
_cell.angle_alpha   90.00
_cell.angle_beta   90.00
_cell.angle_gamma   90.00
#
_symmetry.space_group_name_H-M   'P 1'
#
loop_
_entity.id
_entity.type
_entity.pdbx_description
1 polymer ?
#
loop_
_entity_poly.entity_id
_entity_poly.type
_entity_poly.pdbx_seq_one_letter_code
_entity_poly.pdbx_strand_id
1 'polypeptide(L)'
;MIDLGLSKIAIIGVVALIVIGPQKLPKVARMAGTLYGRAQRYLHDIKSEVSREIELDELRNLHKEVQDRAQSFKNDVESATSEFGSSVTSHVDEVEALWDERGSHESAHVITPTVADIDRKAKDFRRKKLVRTSSVPAWYKNRHGTKRHVMSGAARVRKYRPGAGTNSTSSFF
;
A
#
# COMPACT_ATOMS: atom_id res chain seq x y z
N MET A 1 3.84 7.86 30.73
CA MET A 1 2.71 8.53 30.07
C MET A 1 2.85 8.31 28.58
N ILE A 2 1.84 7.77 27.91
CA ILE A 2 1.89 7.68 26.44
C ILE A 2 1.70 9.11 25.96
N ASP A 3 2.81 9.80 25.74
CA ASP A 3 2.85 11.19 25.29
C ASP A 3 2.46 11.25 23.80
N LEU A 4 1.32 10.67 23.45
CA LEU A 4 0.62 10.82 22.17
C LEU A 4 -0.18 12.13 22.24
N GLY A 5 0.54 13.24 22.40
CA GLY A 5 -0.06 14.56 22.25
C GLY A 5 -0.60 14.76 20.83
N LEU A 6 -1.54 15.69 20.67
CA LEU A 6 -2.09 16.09 19.36
C LEU A 6 -0.98 16.34 18.32
N SER A 7 0.17 16.87 18.76
CA SER A 7 1.34 17.13 17.92
C SER A 7 1.93 15.89 17.26
N LYS A 8 2.04 14.76 17.97
CA LYS A 8 2.61 13.52 17.40
C LYS A 8 1.65 12.87 16.41
N ILE A 9 0.35 12.92 16.69
CA ILE A 9 -0.68 12.48 15.75
C ILE A 9 -0.66 13.34 14.48
N ALA A 10 -0.47 14.65 14.61
CA ALA A 10 -0.34 15.56 13.47
C ALA A 10 0.87 15.20 12.58
N ILE A 11 2.05 14.97 13.18
CA ILE A 11 3.26 14.56 12.44
C ILE A 11 3.04 13.25 11.67
N ILE A 12 2.48 12.23 12.32
CA ILE A 12 2.18 10.94 11.66
C ILE A 12 1.16 11.15 10.53
N GLY A 13 0.17 12.02 10.72
CA GLY A 13 -0.79 12.41 9.70
C GLY A 13 -0.12 13.04 8.47
N VAL A 14 0.85 13.93 8.67
CA VAL A 14 1.63 14.55 7.59
C VAL A 14 2.45 13.50 6.84
N VAL A 15 3.17 12.62 7.55
CA VAL A 15 3.94 11.53 6.92
C VAL A 15 3.03 10.60 6.12
N ALA A 16 1.87 10.24 6.68
CA ALA A 16 0.88 9.43 5.99
C ALA A 16 0.34 10.10 4.72
N LEU A 17 0.13 11.43 4.75
CA LEU A 17 -0.29 12.20 3.58
C LEU A 17 0.74 12.15 2.46
N ILE A 18 2.03 12.22 2.79
CA ILE A 18 3.12 12.17 1.80
C ILE A 18 3.23 10.77 1.19
N VAL A 19 3.22 9.73 2.02
CA VAL A 19 3.47 8.34 1.57
C VAL A 19 2.27 7.74 0.83
N ILE A 20 1.07 7.88 1.39
CA ILE A 20 -0.15 7.27 0.86
C ILE A 20 -0.83 8.21 -0.15
N GLY A 21 -0.68 9.51 0.03
CA GLY A 21 -1.36 10.54 -0.73
C GLY A 21 -2.73 10.93 -0.12
N PRO A 22 -3.11 12.22 -0.16
CA PRO A 22 -4.35 12.72 0.43
C PRO A 22 -5.62 12.08 -0.15
N GLN A 23 -5.59 11.66 -1.41
CA GLN A 23 -6.74 11.04 -2.08
C GLN A 23 -7.04 9.62 -1.58
N LYS A 24 -6.04 8.91 -1.04
CA LYS A 24 -6.16 7.50 -0.65
C LYS A 24 -6.26 7.31 0.87
N LEU A 25 -5.76 8.26 1.66
CA LEU A 25 -5.87 8.27 3.12
C LEU A 25 -7.30 8.07 3.66
N PRO A 26 -8.36 8.76 3.15
CA PRO A 26 -9.72 8.56 3.67
C PRO A 26 -10.23 7.13 3.45
N LYS A 27 -9.78 6.46 2.39
CA LYS A 27 -10.13 5.06 2.14
C LYS A 27 -9.47 4.13 3.17
N VAL A 28 -8.20 4.37 3.49
CA VAL A 28 -7.45 3.59 4.50
C VAL A 28 -8.00 3.84 5.90
N ALA A 29 -8.26 5.09 6.27
CA ALA A 29 -8.83 5.45 7.56
C ALA A 29 -10.20 4.78 7.78
N ARG A 30 -11.07 4.77 6.75
CA ARG A 30 -12.35 4.03 6.81
C ARG A 30 -12.14 2.53 6.99
N MET A 31 -11.19 1.93 6.26
CA MET A 31 -10.91 0.51 6.37
C MET A 31 -10.37 0.14 7.76
N ALA A 32 -9.38 0.87 8.25
CA ALA A 32 -8.83 0.71 9.59
C ALA A 32 -9.89 0.91 10.67
N GLY A 33 -10.72 1.96 10.55
CA GLY A 33 -11.81 2.25 11.48
C GLY A 33 -12.87 1.15 11.52
N THR A 34 -13.26 0.60 10.36
CA THR A 34 -14.20 -0.54 10.34
C THR A 34 -13.63 -1.79 10.99
N LEU A 35 -12.33 -2.06 10.81
CA LEU A 35 -11.68 -3.23 11.39
C LEU A 35 -11.53 -3.07 12.92
N TYR A 36 -11.11 -1.88 13.35
CA TYR A 36 -10.99 -1.53 14.77
C TYR A 36 -12.34 -1.60 15.49
N GLY A 37 -13.40 -1.03 14.88
CA GLY A 37 -14.74 -1.09 15.45
C GLY A 37 -15.28 -2.51 15.61
N ARG A 38 -14.98 -3.40 14.66
CA ARG A 38 -15.33 -4.84 14.77
C ARG A 38 -14.53 -5.54 15.86
N ALA A 39 -13.22 -5.27 15.94
CA ALA A 39 -12.37 -5.83 16.98
C ALA A 39 -12.83 -5.40 18.38
N GLN A 40 -13.13 -4.12 18.58
CA GLN A 40 -13.64 -3.61 19.86
C GLN A 40 -14.95 -4.28 20.28
N ARG A 41 -15.85 -4.55 19.33
CA ARG A 41 -17.10 -5.28 19.60
C ARG A 41 -16.84 -6.74 19.98
N TYR A 42 -15.95 -7.42 19.26
CA TYR A 42 -15.57 -8.80 19.58
C TYR A 42 -14.92 -8.94 20.97
N LEU A 43 -14.05 -7.99 21.33
CA LEU A 43 -13.46 -7.93 22.66
C LEU A 43 -14.50 -7.70 23.76
N HIS A 44 -15.54 -6.91 23.47
CA HIS A 44 -16.65 -6.69 24.40
C HIS A 44 -17.46 -7.97 24.62
N ASP A 45 -17.76 -8.70 23.54
CA ASP A 45 -18.53 -9.96 23.59
C ASP A 45 -17.74 -11.06 24.34
N ILE A 46 -16.43 -11.19 24.06
CA ILE A 46 -15.55 -12.09 24.82
C ILE A 46 -15.47 -11.67 26.28
N LYS A 47 -15.34 -10.38 26.57
CA LYS A 47 -15.29 -9.89 27.95
C LYS A 47 -16.58 -10.26 28.70
N SER A 48 -17.75 -10.19 28.06
CA SER A 48 -19.02 -10.56 28.71
C SER A 48 -19.20 -12.06 28.91
N GLU A 49 -18.67 -12.90 28.01
CA GLU A 49 -18.71 -14.36 28.15
C GLU A 49 -17.72 -14.83 29.22
N VAL A 50 -16.47 -14.37 29.12
CA VAL A 50 -15.34 -14.81 29.97
C VAL A 50 -15.41 -14.23 31.39
N SER A 51 -15.97 -13.03 31.57
CA SER A 51 -16.21 -12.45 32.91
C SER A 51 -17.22 -13.24 33.73
N ARG A 52 -17.95 -14.18 33.11
CA ARG A 52 -18.96 -15.00 33.77
C ARG A 52 -18.41 -16.36 34.25
N GLU A 53 -17.25 -16.77 33.74
CA GLU A 53 -16.71 -18.13 33.90
C GLU A 53 -15.32 -18.22 34.57
N ILE A 54 -14.57 -17.10 34.71
CA ILE A 54 -13.23 -17.11 35.33
C ILE A 54 -13.24 -16.40 36.70
N GLU A 55 -12.82 -17.14 37.74
CA GLU A 55 -12.55 -16.60 39.10
C GLU A 55 -11.46 -15.51 39.06
N LEU A 56 -11.59 -14.49 39.93
CA LEU A 56 -10.81 -13.25 39.96
C LEU A 56 -9.27 -13.41 40.00
N ASP A 57 -8.73 -14.61 40.25
CA ASP A 57 -7.28 -14.85 40.40
C ASP A 57 -6.54 -15.09 39.07
N GLU A 58 -7.14 -15.74 38.08
CA GLU A 58 -6.50 -15.92 36.75
C GLU A 58 -6.45 -14.61 35.96
N LEU A 59 -7.49 -13.78 36.07
CA LEU A 59 -7.49 -12.44 35.49
C LEU A 59 -6.39 -11.57 36.09
N ARG A 60 -6.12 -11.69 37.39
CA ARG A 60 -5.10 -10.89 38.09
C ARG A 60 -3.68 -11.33 37.71
N ASN A 61 -3.46 -12.62 37.47
CA ASN A 61 -2.19 -13.14 36.97
C ASN A 61 -1.95 -12.76 35.50
N LEU A 62 -2.95 -12.91 34.63
CA LEU A 62 -2.87 -12.46 33.24
C LEU A 62 -2.68 -10.95 33.12
N HIS A 63 -3.36 -10.16 33.96
CA HIS A 63 -3.22 -8.71 33.95
C HIS A 63 -1.84 -8.27 34.43
N LYS A 64 -1.23 -8.98 35.40
CA LYS A 64 0.17 -8.77 35.80
C LYS A 64 1.14 -9.13 34.69
N GLU A 65 0.97 -10.28 34.05
CA GLU A 65 1.83 -10.71 32.93
C GLU A 65 1.74 -9.75 31.74
N VAL A 66 0.53 -9.31 31.39
CA VAL A 66 0.32 -8.30 30.34
C VAL A 66 0.93 -6.96 30.74
N GLN A 67 0.82 -6.57 32.01
CA GLN A 67 1.41 -5.33 32.51
C GLN A 67 2.94 -5.39 32.47
N ASP A 68 3.55 -6.51 32.85
CA ASP A 68 5.00 -6.71 32.80
C ASP A 68 5.50 -6.72 31.35
N ARG A 69 4.79 -7.41 30.44
CA ARG A 69 5.08 -7.40 29.00
C ARG A 69 4.88 -6.01 28.37
N ALA A 70 3.88 -5.26 28.81
CA ALA A 70 3.65 -3.90 28.35
C ALA A 70 4.75 -2.95 28.85
N GLN A 71 5.30 -3.19 30.04
CA GLN A 71 6.39 -2.41 30.60
C GLN A 71 7.71 -2.72 29.89
N SER A 72 8.00 -3.99 29.60
CA SER A 72 9.19 -4.36 28.80
C SER A 72 9.10 -3.78 27.38
N PHE A 73 7.92 -3.85 26.75
CA PHE A 73 7.70 -3.26 25.43
C PHE A 73 7.87 -1.74 25.41
N LYS A 74 7.47 -1.03 26.47
CA LYS A 74 7.74 0.41 26.59
C LYS A 74 9.22 0.70 26.64
N ASN A 75 9.98 -0.06 27.42
CA ASN A 75 11.43 0.09 27.52
C ASN A 75 12.10 -0.17 26.16
N ASP A 76 11.70 -1.25 25.48
CA ASP A 76 12.21 -1.59 24.14
C ASP A 76 11.90 -0.49 23.11
N VAL A 77 10.68 0.06 23.15
CA VAL A 77 10.25 1.16 22.28
C VAL A 77 11.00 2.45 22.61
N GLU A 78 11.25 2.75 23.88
CA GLU A 78 12.00 3.94 24.29
C GLU A 78 13.48 3.87 23.87
N SER A 79 14.11 2.69 24.04
CA SER A 79 15.44 2.41 23.50
C SER A 79 15.47 2.55 21.97
N ALA A 80 14.53 1.93 21.26
CA ALA A 80 14.45 2.06 19.80
C ALA A 80 14.16 3.51 19.34
N THR A 81 13.36 4.27 20.10
CA THR A 81 13.02 5.66 19.77
C THR A 81 14.21 6.59 19.99
N SER A 82 15.01 6.36 21.04
CA SER A 82 16.23 7.15 21.29
C SER A 82 17.33 6.88 20.25
N GLU A 83 17.52 5.63 19.83
CA GLU A 83 18.43 5.24 18.75
C GLU A 83 17.95 5.76 17.38
N PHE A 84 16.63 5.74 17.15
CA PHE A 84 16.04 6.33 15.95
C PHE A 84 16.13 7.85 15.96
N GLY A 85 15.92 8.50 17.11
CA GLY A 85 16.01 9.95 17.25
C GLY A 85 17.41 10.49 16.99
N SER A 86 18.45 9.81 17.47
CA SER A 86 19.84 10.20 17.23
C SER A 86 20.25 9.97 15.77
N SER A 87 19.90 8.82 15.18
CA SER A 87 20.18 8.54 13.77
C SER A 87 19.43 9.48 12.81
N VAL A 88 18.14 9.73 13.04
CA VAL A 88 17.36 10.68 12.24
C VAL A 88 17.91 12.10 12.36
N THR A 89 18.26 12.58 13.55
CA THR A 89 18.82 13.94 13.70
C THR A 89 20.13 14.06 12.91
N SER A 90 21.03 13.06 12.99
CA SER A 90 22.27 13.08 12.20
C SER A 90 22.03 13.04 10.68
N HIS A 91 21.02 12.30 10.22
CA HIS A 91 20.68 12.26 8.80
C HIS A 91 19.96 13.51 8.31
N VAL A 92 19.18 14.17 9.17
CA VAL A 92 18.53 15.45 8.85
C VAL A 92 19.57 16.56 8.74
N ASP A 93 20.53 16.64 9.66
CA ASP A 93 21.62 17.63 9.59
C ASP A 93 22.50 17.41 8.35
N GLU A 94 22.79 16.15 7.99
CA GLU A 94 23.52 15.81 6.75
C GLU A 94 22.73 16.19 5.49
N VAL A 95 21.43 15.91 5.47
CA VAL A 95 20.56 16.30 4.35
C VAL A 95 20.42 17.82 4.26
N GLU A 96 20.27 18.52 5.37
CA GLU A 96 20.15 19.98 5.39
C GLU A 96 21.43 20.65 4.89
N ALA A 97 22.61 20.15 5.29
CA ALA A 97 23.90 20.60 4.74
C ALA A 97 24.03 20.36 3.23
N LEU A 98 23.59 19.19 2.73
CA LEU A 98 23.58 18.88 1.30
C LEU A 98 22.58 19.74 0.50
N TRP A 99 21.52 20.23 1.15
CA TRP A 99 20.53 21.12 0.52
C TRP A 99 20.99 22.58 0.49
N ASP A 100 21.64 23.06 1.55
CA ASP A 100 22.21 24.42 1.61
C ASP A 100 23.39 24.58 0.63
N GLU A 101 24.23 23.55 0.48
CA GLU A 101 25.35 23.57 -0.48
C GLU A 101 24.87 23.57 -1.94
N ARG A 102 23.70 22.97 -2.21
CA ARG A 102 23.07 22.95 -3.54
C ARG A 102 22.45 24.30 -3.95
N GLY A 103 22.31 25.24 -3.01
CA GLY A 103 21.73 26.56 -3.26
C GLY A 103 22.63 27.54 -4.01
N SER A 104 23.95 27.28 -4.10
CA SER A 104 24.91 28.30 -4.56
C SER A 104 25.58 28.03 -5.91
N HIS A 105 25.61 26.79 -6.43
CA HIS A 105 26.22 26.50 -7.73
C HIS A 105 25.59 25.29 -8.45
N GLU A 106 24.45 25.46 -9.11
CA GLU A 106 24.18 24.66 -10.32
C GLU A 106 23.06 25.28 -11.15
N SER A 107 23.39 25.72 -12.36
CA SER A 107 22.39 25.81 -13.42
C SER A 107 21.89 24.40 -13.65
N ALA A 108 20.72 24.07 -13.07
CA ALA A 108 20.10 22.78 -13.23
C ALA A 108 19.91 22.48 -14.72
N HIS A 109 20.82 21.69 -15.30
CA HIS A 109 20.56 21.04 -16.57
C HIS A 109 19.41 20.08 -16.31
N VAL A 110 18.20 20.53 -16.62
CA VAL A 110 17.02 19.67 -16.64
C VAL A 110 17.30 18.58 -17.67
N ILE A 111 17.70 17.40 -17.20
CA ILE A 111 17.85 16.21 -18.04
C ILE A 111 16.44 15.82 -18.47
N THR A 112 16.00 16.41 -19.58
CA THR A 112 14.78 15.98 -20.24
C THR A 112 15.06 14.63 -20.90
N PRO A 113 14.26 13.59 -20.60
CA PRO A 113 14.49 12.28 -21.17
C PRO A 113 14.36 12.34 -22.68
N THR A 114 15.35 11.82 -23.39
CA THR A 114 15.30 11.78 -24.86
C THR A 114 14.26 10.75 -25.31
N VAL A 115 13.74 10.89 -26.54
CA VAL A 115 12.75 9.95 -27.10
C VAL A 115 13.29 8.50 -27.10
N ALA A 116 14.61 8.33 -27.25
CA ALA A 116 15.27 7.03 -27.20
C ALA A 116 15.18 6.37 -25.80
N ASP A 117 15.28 7.17 -24.73
CA ASP A 117 15.18 6.68 -23.35
C ASP A 117 13.76 6.20 -23.02
N ILE A 118 12.76 6.89 -23.58
CA ILE A 118 11.34 6.52 -23.45
C ILE A 118 11.09 5.17 -24.14
N ASP A 119 11.61 4.96 -25.35
CA ASP A 119 11.45 3.69 -26.07
C ASP A 119 12.19 2.53 -25.38
N ARG A 120 13.41 2.76 -24.86
CA ARG A 120 14.14 1.77 -24.05
C ARG A 120 13.31 1.35 -22.82
N LYS A 121 12.79 2.33 -22.07
CA LYS A 121 11.92 2.06 -20.90
C LYS A 121 10.65 1.31 -21.27
N ALA A 122 10.03 1.62 -22.40
CA ALA A 122 8.83 0.94 -22.89
C ALA A 122 9.11 -0.53 -23.29
N LYS A 123 10.29 -0.82 -23.86
CA LYS A 123 10.74 -2.19 -24.17
C LYS A 123 11.01 -3.00 -22.88
N ASP A 124 11.68 -2.39 -21.91
CA ASP A 124 11.98 -3.03 -20.62
C ASP A 124 10.72 -3.30 -19.79
N PHE A 125 9.78 -2.36 -19.80
CA PHE A 125 8.48 -2.56 -19.14
C PHE A 125 7.72 -3.74 -19.76
N ARG A 126 7.72 -3.87 -21.10
CA ARG A 126 7.12 -5.01 -21.80
C ARG A 126 7.80 -6.33 -21.43
N ARG A 127 9.13 -6.39 -21.41
CA ARG A 127 9.89 -7.58 -20.98
C ARG A 127 9.56 -7.97 -19.54
N LYS A 128 9.64 -7.04 -18.59
CA LYS A 128 9.36 -7.30 -17.16
C LYS A 128 7.90 -7.71 -16.94
N LYS A 129 6.95 -7.10 -17.65
CA LYS A 129 5.52 -7.46 -17.57
C LYS A 129 5.28 -8.88 -18.09
N LEU A 130 5.89 -9.26 -19.21
CA LEU A 130 5.76 -10.62 -19.76
C LEU A 130 6.39 -11.68 -18.84
N VAL A 131 7.53 -11.40 -18.22
CA VAL A 131 8.14 -12.29 -17.22
C VAL A 131 7.21 -12.50 -16.02
N ARG A 132 6.58 -11.43 -15.53
CA ARG A 132 5.65 -11.51 -14.39
C ARG A 132 4.32 -12.21 -14.70
N THR A 133 3.83 -12.16 -15.94
CA THR A 133 2.56 -12.80 -16.33
C THR A 133 2.72 -14.22 -16.88
N SER A 134 3.95 -14.59 -17.27
CA SER A 134 4.28 -15.93 -17.74
C SER A 134 4.59 -16.92 -16.62
N SER A 135 4.75 -16.47 -15.37
CA SER A 135 5.06 -17.32 -14.21
C SER A 135 3.94 -18.25 -13.75
N VAL A 136 2.76 -18.22 -14.39
CA VAL A 136 1.66 -19.14 -14.09
C VAL A 136 1.65 -20.27 -15.13
N PRO A 137 1.89 -21.53 -14.70
CA PRO A 137 1.92 -22.69 -15.59
C PRO A 137 0.64 -22.85 -16.43
N ALA A 138 0.79 -23.36 -17.66
CA ALA A 138 -0.32 -23.53 -18.59
C ALA A 138 -1.42 -24.46 -18.07
N TRP A 139 -1.07 -25.47 -17.25
CA TRP A 139 -2.03 -26.39 -16.63
C TRP A 139 -2.96 -25.67 -15.63
N TYR A 140 -2.45 -24.69 -14.89
CA TYR A 140 -3.22 -23.94 -13.90
C TYR A 140 -4.24 -23.01 -14.58
N LYS A 141 -3.82 -22.35 -15.67
CA LYS A 141 -4.70 -21.47 -16.47
C LYS A 141 -5.89 -22.23 -17.06
N ASN A 142 -5.69 -23.50 -17.43
CA ASN A 142 -6.74 -24.38 -17.96
C ASN A 142 -7.79 -24.79 -16.92
N ARG A 143 -7.39 -25.03 -15.67
CA ARG A 143 -8.33 -25.45 -14.61
C ARG A 143 -9.17 -24.29 -14.08
N HIS A 144 -8.62 -23.08 -14.03
CA HIS A 144 -9.29 -21.92 -13.44
C HIS A 144 -9.94 -20.98 -14.47
N GLY A 145 -10.12 -21.42 -15.71
CA GLY A 145 -10.86 -20.67 -16.74
C GLY A 145 -10.27 -19.30 -17.10
N THR A 146 -8.98 -19.07 -16.85
CA THR A 146 -8.34 -17.78 -17.15
C THR A 146 -8.01 -17.68 -18.64
N LYS A 147 -8.35 -16.54 -19.25
CA LYS A 147 -8.18 -16.33 -20.70
C LYS A 147 -6.70 -16.44 -21.09
N ARG A 148 -6.40 -17.43 -21.94
CA ARG A 148 -5.03 -17.75 -22.40
C ARG A 148 -4.48 -16.79 -23.45
N HIS A 149 -5.37 -16.12 -24.20
CA HIS A 149 -4.98 -15.24 -25.31
C HIS A 149 -5.45 -13.81 -25.06
N VAL A 150 -4.54 -12.87 -25.29
CA VAL A 150 -4.89 -11.46 -25.37
C VAL A 150 -5.52 -11.23 -26.74
N MET A 151 -6.78 -10.80 -26.77
CA MET A 151 -7.42 -10.41 -28.02
C MET A 151 -6.68 -9.18 -28.57
N SER A 152 -6.12 -9.31 -29.78
CA SER A 152 -5.49 -8.18 -30.49
C SER A 152 -6.46 -6.99 -30.60
N GLY A 153 -5.93 -5.77 -30.65
CA GLY A 153 -6.73 -4.54 -30.82
C GLY A 153 -7.72 -4.66 -31.98
N ALA A 154 -7.28 -5.20 -33.12
CA ALA A 154 -8.12 -5.44 -34.29
C ALA A 154 -9.28 -6.43 -34.01
N ALA A 155 -9.02 -7.49 -33.24
CA ALA A 155 -10.03 -8.50 -32.89
C ALA A 155 -11.10 -7.95 -31.93
N ARG A 156 -10.69 -7.07 -31.00
CA ARG A 156 -11.65 -6.34 -30.14
C ARG A 156 -12.52 -5.42 -30.96
N VAL A 157 -11.92 -4.66 -31.87
CA VAL A 157 -12.65 -3.75 -32.76
C VAL A 157 -13.65 -4.53 -33.63
N ARG A 158 -13.27 -5.67 -34.22
CA ARG A 158 -14.18 -6.52 -35.01
C ARG A 158 -15.43 -6.97 -34.23
N LYS A 159 -15.32 -7.23 -32.93
CA LYS A 159 -16.47 -7.65 -32.09
C LYS A 159 -17.52 -6.56 -31.95
N TYR A 160 -17.12 -5.29 -32.04
CA TYR A 160 -17.99 -4.13 -31.83
C TYR A 160 -18.22 -3.30 -33.10
N ARG A 161 -17.76 -3.77 -34.27
CA ARG A 161 -18.14 -3.15 -35.54
C ARG A 161 -19.56 -3.63 -35.89
N PRO A 162 -20.49 -2.74 -36.23
CA PRO A 162 -21.74 -3.16 -36.87
C PRO A 162 -21.37 -3.93 -38.14
N GLY A 163 -21.93 -5.12 -38.30
CA GLY A 163 -21.68 -5.94 -39.49
C GLY A 163 -22.07 -5.14 -40.73
N ALA A 164 -21.17 -5.02 -41.70
CA ALA A 164 -21.54 -4.52 -43.02
C ALA A 164 -22.57 -5.51 -43.57
N GLY A 165 -23.84 -5.10 -43.57
CA GLY A 165 -24.93 -5.88 -44.13
C GLY A 165 -24.59 -6.21 -45.57
N THR A 166 -24.54 -7.50 -45.90
CA THR A 166 -24.51 -7.94 -47.28
C THR A 166 -25.84 -7.52 -47.89
N ASN A 167 -25.86 -6.43 -48.65
CA ASN A 167 -27.01 -6.08 -49.46
C ASN A 167 -27.17 -7.20 -50.49
N SER A 168 -28.04 -8.16 -50.22
CA SER A 168 -28.47 -9.12 -51.23
C SER A 168 -29.27 -8.32 -52.26
N THR A 169 -28.63 -8.05 -53.38
CA THR A 169 -29.26 -7.49 -54.57
C THR A 169 -30.32 -8.49 -55.03
N SER A 170 -31.56 -8.30 -54.59
CA SER A 170 -32.71 -8.98 -55.15
C SER A 170 -33.05 -8.26 -56.45
N SER A 171 -32.52 -8.79 -57.55
CA SER A 171 -32.98 -8.48 -58.89
C SER A 171 -34.40 -9.00 -59.03
N PHE A 172 -35.38 -8.09 -59.10
CA PHE A 172 -36.71 -8.40 -59.63
C PHE A 172 -36.88 -7.67 -60.96
N PHE A 173 -37.35 -8.44 -61.93
CA PHE A 173 -37.66 -8.08 -63.31
C PHE A 173 -38.68 -6.96 -63.42
#